data_AF-A0A831ULK8-F1
#
_entry.id   AF-A0A831ULK8-F1
#
_cell.length_a   1.000
_cell.length_b   1.000
_cell.length_c   1.000
_cell.angle_alpha   90.00
_cell.angle_beta   90.00
_cell.angle_gamma   90.00
#
_symmetry.space_group_name_H-M   'P 1'
#
loop_
_entity.id
_entity.type
_entity.pdbx_description
1 polymer ?
#
loop_
_entity_poly.entity_id
_entity_poly.type
_entity_poly.pdbx_seq_one_letter_code
_entity_poly.pdbx_strand_id
1 'polypeptide(L)'
;MSVALETETQPEVVKLGNVPVSRFILGGNPFGGYSHQSPRRSEEMLDWYTMERVKEAYRRAEDAGVTTHIGRADHFIMRALREHWNEGGTLTWICQTCPGVGPIERGIRNAVLGHARACFIHGGEMDHRVARDDTGEIIDGVSMIKAHGMAAGVAGHSTRT
;
A
#
# COMPACT_ATOMS: atom_id res chain seq x y z
N MET A 1 0.20 -25.86 -21.11
CA MET A 1 -1.11 -26.26 -20.55
C MET A 1 -1.52 -25.18 -19.56
N SER A 2 -2.52 -24.36 -19.91
CA SER A 2 -3.11 -23.40 -18.97
C SER A 2 -4.03 -24.19 -18.05
N VAL A 3 -3.66 -24.29 -16.78
CA VAL A 3 -4.60 -24.72 -15.75
C VAL A 3 -5.46 -23.49 -15.51
N ALA A 4 -6.68 -23.49 -16.03
CA ALA A 4 -7.68 -22.53 -15.59
C ALA A 4 -7.83 -22.76 -14.08
N LEU A 5 -7.44 -21.76 -13.27
CA LEU A 5 -7.72 -21.77 -11.85
C LEU A 5 -9.22 -21.98 -11.69
N GLU A 6 -9.62 -23.01 -10.96
CA GLU A 6 -11.02 -23.23 -10.62
C GLU A 6 -11.53 -21.94 -9.97
N THR A 7 -12.61 -21.39 -10.54
CA THR A 7 -13.25 -20.13 -10.16
C THR A 7 -13.64 -20.06 -8.67
N GLU A 8 -13.62 -21.20 -7.98
CA GLU A 8 -13.88 -21.35 -6.55
C GLU A 8 -12.79 -20.74 -5.64
N THR A 9 -11.60 -20.41 -6.16
CA THR A 9 -10.46 -19.90 -5.36
C THR A 9 -10.15 -18.41 -5.52
N GLN A 10 -10.92 -17.67 -6.33
CA GLN A 10 -10.72 -16.22 -6.48
C GLN A 10 -11.30 -15.44 -5.30
N PRO A 11 -10.61 -14.40 -4.80
CA PRO A 11 -11.12 -13.61 -3.69
C PRO A 11 -12.32 -12.77 -4.14
N GLU A 12 -13.39 -12.80 -3.34
CA GLU A 12 -14.55 -11.91 -3.50
C GLU A 12 -14.11 -10.42 -3.49
N VAL A 13 -14.79 -9.58 -4.27
CA VAL A 13 -14.59 -8.13 -4.27
C VAL A 13 -15.54 -7.46 -3.28
N VAL A 14 -14.98 -6.66 -2.38
CA VAL A 14 -15.69 -5.83 -1.39
C VAL A 14 -15.34 -4.36 -1.60
N LYS A 15 -15.87 -3.46 -0.76
CA LYS A 15 -15.54 -2.03 -0.79
C LYS A 15 -14.85 -1.58 0.49
N LEU A 16 -13.76 -0.84 0.35
CA LEU A 16 -13.19 0.00 1.40
C LEU A 16 -13.53 1.45 1.09
N GLY A 17 -14.50 2.02 1.82
CA GLY A 17 -15.14 3.26 1.42
C GLY A 17 -15.82 3.10 0.05
N ASN A 18 -15.39 3.86 -0.95
CA ASN A 18 -15.86 3.77 -2.33
C ASN A 18 -14.93 2.96 -3.25
N VAL A 19 -13.82 2.40 -2.72
CA VAL A 19 -12.81 1.69 -3.52
C VAL A 19 -13.12 0.19 -3.56
N PRO A 20 -13.37 -0.41 -4.74
CA PRO A 20 -13.52 -1.86 -4.86
C PRO A 20 -12.16 -2.55 -4.68
N VAL A 21 -12.11 -3.56 -3.81
CA VAL A 21 -10.90 -4.32 -3.49
C VAL A 21 -11.23 -5.80 -3.33
N SER A 22 -10.32 -6.68 -3.71
CA SER A 22 -10.39 -8.09 -3.35
C SER A 22 -10.25 -8.28 -1.84
N ARG A 23 -10.97 -9.24 -1.24
CA ARG A 23 -10.86 -9.57 0.20
C ARG A 23 -9.45 -10.01 0.60
N PHE A 24 -8.69 -10.54 -0.34
CA PHE A 24 -7.26 -10.77 -0.19
C PHE A 24 -6.49 -9.65 -0.91
N ILE A 25 -5.58 -8.98 -0.20
CA ILE A 25 -4.82 -7.82 -0.72
C ILE A 25 -3.34 -8.14 -0.70
N LEU A 26 -2.62 -7.79 -1.76
CA LEU A 26 -1.17 -7.99 -1.84
C LEU A 26 -0.43 -6.92 -1.00
N GLY A 27 0.27 -7.33 0.05
CA GLY A 27 1.12 -6.44 0.84
C GLY A 27 2.50 -6.19 0.22
N GLY A 28 3.08 -5.00 0.47
CA GLY A 28 4.35 -4.55 -0.12
C GLY A 28 5.58 -4.49 0.78
N ASN A 29 5.48 -4.84 2.07
CA ASN A 29 6.60 -4.70 3.01
C ASN A 29 7.90 -5.40 2.56
N PRO A 30 7.86 -6.65 2.07
CA PRO A 30 9.07 -7.32 1.59
C PRO A 30 9.74 -6.60 0.42
N PHE A 31 8.99 -5.88 -0.43
CA PHE A 31 9.55 -5.19 -1.58
C PHE A 31 10.51 -4.06 -1.18
N GLY A 32 10.30 -3.46 0.00
CA GLY A 32 11.14 -2.41 0.55
C GLY A 32 12.08 -2.88 1.67
N GLY A 33 12.23 -4.20 1.89
CA GLY A 33 13.12 -4.72 2.94
C GLY A 33 12.56 -4.60 4.36
N TYR A 34 11.25 -4.52 4.56
CA TYR A 34 10.66 -4.39 5.90
C TYR A 34 10.33 -5.75 6.52
N SER A 35 11.37 -6.47 6.94
CA SER A 35 11.21 -7.84 7.50
C SER A 35 10.55 -7.90 8.88
N HIS A 36 10.69 -6.83 9.68
CA HIS A 36 10.32 -6.78 11.10
C HIS A 36 10.95 -7.89 11.96
N GLN A 37 12.01 -8.54 11.47
CA GLN A 37 12.68 -9.66 12.15
C GLN A 37 14.14 -9.36 12.44
N SER A 38 14.91 -8.97 11.42
CA SER A 38 16.32 -8.61 11.58
C SER A 38 16.84 -7.83 10.38
N PRO A 39 17.92 -7.04 10.52
CA PRO A 39 18.55 -6.36 9.40
C PRO A 39 18.98 -7.33 8.29
N ARG A 40 19.52 -8.51 8.65
CA ARG A 40 19.90 -9.53 7.67
C ARG A 40 18.71 -10.01 6.82
N ARG A 41 17.56 -10.27 7.45
CA ARG A 41 16.32 -10.64 6.74
C ARG A 41 15.81 -9.50 5.84
N SER A 42 16.03 -8.25 6.24
CA SER A 42 15.70 -7.08 5.43
C SER A 42 16.57 -6.99 4.17
N GLU A 43 17.88 -7.23 4.28
CA GLU A 43 18.77 -7.31 3.11
C GLU A 43 18.39 -8.49 2.19
N GLU A 44 18.13 -9.68 2.76
CA GLU A 44 17.66 -10.84 1.99
C GLU A 44 16.39 -10.53 1.17
N MET A 45 15.48 -9.72 1.71
CA MET A 45 14.26 -9.28 1.02
C MET A 45 14.57 -8.30 -0.12
N LEU A 46 15.47 -7.34 0.09
CA LEU A 46 15.88 -6.38 -0.94
C LEU A 46 16.59 -7.07 -2.10
N ASP A 47 17.52 -7.99 -1.80
CA ASP A 47 18.24 -8.77 -2.81
C ASP A 47 17.30 -9.68 -3.62
N TRP A 48 16.28 -10.24 -2.94
CA TRP A 48 15.28 -11.06 -3.61
C TRP A 48 14.35 -10.23 -4.50
N TYR A 49 13.73 -9.16 -3.96
CA TYR A 49 12.71 -8.37 -4.66
C TYR A 49 13.29 -7.28 -5.56
N THR A 50 13.91 -7.72 -6.65
CA THR A 50 14.24 -6.84 -7.79
C THR A 50 12.97 -6.24 -8.40
N MET A 51 13.11 -5.15 -9.17
CA MET A 51 11.98 -4.54 -9.89
C MET A 51 11.20 -5.55 -10.75
N GLU A 52 11.90 -6.46 -11.43
CA GLU A 52 11.30 -7.53 -12.22
C GLU A 52 10.42 -8.46 -11.36
N ARG A 53 10.93 -8.89 -10.20
CA ARG A 53 10.19 -9.77 -9.28
C ARG A 53 9.04 -9.09 -8.58
N VAL A 54 9.15 -7.79 -8.29
CA VAL A 54 8.02 -7.00 -7.77
C VAL A 54 6.89 -6.97 -8.80
N LYS A 55 7.19 -6.67 -10.06
CA LYS A 55 6.18 -6.69 -11.13
C LYS A 55 5.65 -8.10 -11.42
N GLU A 56 6.48 -9.13 -11.29
CA GLU A 56 6.01 -10.51 -11.36
C GLU A 56 5.04 -10.86 -10.23
N ALA A 57 5.32 -10.42 -9.00
CA ALA A 57 4.39 -10.57 -7.89
C ALA A 57 3.06 -9.85 -8.14
N TYR A 58 3.09 -8.65 -8.75
CA TYR A 58 1.88 -7.94 -9.17
C TYR A 58 1.06 -8.73 -10.18
N ARG A 59 1.67 -9.19 -11.28
CA ARG A 59 0.98 -10.00 -12.30
C ARG A 59 0.41 -11.29 -11.73
N ARG A 60 1.18 -12.01 -10.91
CA ARG A 60 0.71 -13.25 -10.26
C ARG A 60 -0.45 -13.00 -9.30
N ALA A 61 -0.48 -11.85 -8.64
CA ALA A 61 -1.61 -11.48 -7.80
C ALA A 61 -2.86 -11.23 -8.66
N GLU A 62 -2.74 -10.51 -9.76
CA GLU A 62 -3.84 -10.29 -10.72
C GLU A 62 -4.36 -11.59 -11.33
N ASP A 63 -3.46 -12.49 -11.74
CA ASP A 63 -3.82 -13.82 -12.26
C ASP A 63 -4.59 -14.66 -11.23
N ALA A 64 -4.35 -14.42 -9.94
CA ALA A 64 -5.07 -15.05 -8.83
C ALA A 64 -6.37 -14.32 -8.42
N GLY A 65 -6.78 -13.27 -9.14
CA GLY A 65 -7.97 -12.47 -8.86
C GLY A 65 -7.79 -11.39 -7.80
N VAL A 66 -6.56 -11.12 -7.36
CA VAL A 66 -6.27 -9.99 -6.46
C VAL A 66 -6.32 -8.69 -7.24
N THR A 67 -7.12 -7.75 -6.78
CA THR A 67 -7.34 -6.47 -7.47
C THR A 67 -6.55 -5.31 -6.85
N THR A 68 -5.88 -5.54 -5.72
CA THR A 68 -5.37 -4.46 -4.87
C THR A 68 -4.02 -4.78 -4.25
N HIS A 69 -3.16 -3.76 -4.24
CA HIS A 69 -1.88 -3.74 -3.56
C HIS A 69 -1.87 -2.66 -2.46
N ILE A 70 -1.40 -3.02 -1.26
CA ILE A 70 -1.05 -2.07 -0.20
C ILE A 70 0.47 -1.88 -0.21
N GLY A 71 0.89 -0.64 -0.48
CA GLY A 71 2.30 -0.25 -0.56
C GLY A 71 2.51 1.19 -0.10
N ARG A 72 3.76 1.54 0.22
CA ARG A 72 4.09 2.84 0.81
C ARG A 72 4.25 3.94 -0.24
N ALA A 73 4.10 5.18 0.20
CA ALA A 73 4.28 6.41 -0.56
C ALA A 73 5.75 6.75 -0.92
N ASP A 74 6.56 5.75 -1.26
CA ASP A 74 7.97 5.91 -1.62
C ASP A 74 8.20 5.80 -3.14
N HIS A 75 9.34 6.32 -3.59
CA HIS A 75 9.65 6.39 -5.03
C HIS A 75 9.81 5.01 -5.67
N PHE A 76 10.21 3.99 -4.91
CA PHE A 76 10.39 2.65 -5.43
C PHE A 76 9.05 2.00 -5.77
N ILE A 77 8.10 2.01 -4.83
CA ILE A 77 6.74 1.47 -5.05
C ILE A 77 6.01 2.26 -6.14
N MET A 78 6.11 3.60 -6.12
CA MET A 78 5.54 4.45 -7.16
C MET A 78 6.10 4.12 -8.55
N ARG A 79 7.42 3.88 -8.64
CA ARG A 79 8.05 3.47 -9.90
C ARG A 79 7.59 2.09 -10.35
N ALA A 80 7.53 1.12 -9.43
CA ALA A 80 7.11 -0.24 -9.73
C ALA A 80 5.66 -0.31 -10.25
N LEU A 81 4.73 0.39 -9.60
CA LEU A 81 3.35 0.49 -10.05
C LEU A 81 3.22 1.18 -11.40
N ARG A 82 3.97 2.27 -11.63
CA ARG A 82 3.98 2.95 -12.93
C ARG A 82 4.46 2.03 -14.06
N GLU A 83 5.53 1.27 -13.84
CA GLU A 83 5.98 0.29 -14.84
C GLU A 83 4.95 -0.81 -15.06
N HIS A 84 4.36 -1.35 -13.98
CA HIS A 84 3.32 -2.37 -14.06
C HIS A 84 2.11 -1.91 -14.88
N TRP A 85 1.62 -0.69 -14.64
CA TRP A 85 0.51 -0.11 -15.40
C TRP A 85 0.89 0.16 -16.87
N ASN A 86 2.11 0.61 -17.15
CA ASN A 86 2.59 0.76 -18.53
C ASN A 86 2.67 -0.59 -19.28
N GLU A 87 2.85 -1.69 -18.54
CA GLU A 87 2.85 -3.06 -19.05
C GLU A 87 1.44 -3.68 -19.14
N GLY A 88 0.39 -2.91 -18.84
CA GLY A 88 -1.01 -3.34 -18.93
C GLY A 88 -1.62 -3.85 -17.62
N GLY A 89 -0.87 -3.76 -16.52
CA GLY A 89 -1.38 -4.05 -15.18
C GLY A 89 -2.55 -3.15 -14.77
N THR A 90 -3.38 -3.63 -13.85
CA THR A 90 -4.65 -3.03 -13.42
C THR A 90 -4.82 -2.90 -11.90
N LEU A 91 -3.85 -3.38 -11.11
CA LEU A 91 -3.89 -3.29 -9.64
C LEU A 91 -4.24 -1.88 -9.16
N THR A 92 -5.20 -1.84 -8.24
CA THR A 92 -5.51 -0.64 -7.46
C THR A 92 -4.49 -0.49 -6.34
N TRP A 93 -3.97 0.72 -6.16
CA TRP A 93 -3.04 1.03 -5.08
C TRP A 93 -3.76 1.67 -3.88
N ILE A 94 -3.60 1.04 -2.71
CA ILE A 94 -3.85 1.65 -1.40
C ILE A 94 -2.50 2.09 -0.82
N CYS A 95 -2.36 3.40 -0.67
CA CYS A 95 -1.13 4.04 -0.25
C CYS A 95 -1.02 4.14 1.27
N GLN A 96 0.10 3.71 1.84
CA GLN A 96 0.50 4.07 3.21
C GLN A 96 1.41 5.30 3.18
N THR A 97 1.19 6.31 4.02
CA THR A 97 2.19 7.39 4.16
C THR A 97 3.55 6.83 4.61
N CYS A 98 4.63 7.52 4.25
CA CYS A 98 5.99 7.03 4.50
C CYS A 98 6.80 8.09 5.24
N PRO A 99 6.99 7.95 6.57
CA PRO A 99 7.78 8.92 7.35
C PRO A 99 9.21 9.10 6.84
N GLY A 100 9.79 8.07 6.22
CA GLY A 100 11.12 8.14 5.59
C GLY A 100 11.19 9.04 4.34
N VAL A 101 10.05 9.46 3.79
CA VAL A 101 9.95 10.34 2.62
C VAL A 101 9.57 11.77 3.01
N GLY A 102 8.99 11.97 4.19
CA GLY A 102 8.62 13.28 4.71
C GLY A 102 7.39 13.24 5.61
N PRO A 103 6.80 14.41 5.91
CA PRO A 103 5.60 14.51 6.75
C PRO A 103 4.38 13.86 6.08
N ILE A 104 3.30 13.66 6.85
CA ILE A 104 2.01 13.08 6.39
C ILE A 104 1.56 13.70 5.06
N GLU A 105 1.58 15.03 4.95
CA GLU A 105 1.21 15.77 3.74
C GLU A 105 2.01 15.33 2.51
N ARG A 106 3.34 15.14 2.64
CA ARG A 106 4.19 14.70 1.55
C ARG A 106 3.80 13.29 1.09
N GLY A 107 3.53 12.39 2.02
CA GLY A 107 3.04 11.05 1.72
C GLY A 107 1.72 11.07 0.95
N ILE A 108 0.78 11.93 1.35
CA ILE A 108 -0.51 12.08 0.66
C ILE A 108 -0.32 12.66 -0.75
N ARG A 109 0.55 13.66 -0.93
CA ARG A 109 0.87 14.19 -2.28
C ARG A 109 1.46 13.11 -3.18
N ASN A 110 2.33 12.26 -2.64
CA ASN A 110 2.87 11.12 -3.39
C ASN A 110 1.76 10.11 -3.76
N ALA A 111 0.82 9.84 -2.86
CA ALA A 111 -0.34 9.00 -3.16
C ALA A 111 -1.15 9.56 -4.34
N VAL A 112 -1.42 10.86 -4.35
CA VAL A 112 -2.14 11.55 -5.44
C VAL A 112 -1.35 11.47 -6.75
N LEU A 113 -0.06 11.82 -6.74
CA LEU A 113 0.81 11.80 -7.92
C LEU A 113 1.01 10.40 -8.50
N GLY A 114 0.97 9.38 -7.64
CA GLY A 114 1.05 7.98 -8.02
C GLY A 114 -0.30 7.33 -8.26
N HIS A 115 -1.40 8.10 -8.36
CA HIS A 115 -2.74 7.61 -8.68
C HIS A 115 -3.31 6.55 -7.72
N ALA A 116 -2.99 6.66 -6.42
CA ALA A 116 -3.62 5.85 -5.38
C ALA A 116 -5.15 6.08 -5.34
N ARG A 117 -5.90 5.04 -4.96
CA ARG A 117 -7.36 5.13 -4.77
C ARG A 117 -7.76 5.29 -3.31
N ALA A 118 -6.91 4.85 -2.40
CA ALA A 118 -7.04 5.07 -0.97
C ALA A 118 -5.67 5.45 -0.40
N CYS A 119 -5.69 6.18 0.72
CA CYS A 119 -4.49 6.50 1.47
C CYS A 119 -4.76 6.37 2.98
N PHE A 120 -3.77 5.89 3.72
CA PHE A 120 -3.83 5.84 5.17
C PHE A 120 -2.53 6.31 5.83
N ILE A 121 -2.67 6.89 7.02
CA ILE A 121 -1.54 7.39 7.82
C ILE A 121 -0.80 6.20 8.47
N HIS A 122 0.53 6.20 8.36
CA HIS A 122 1.42 5.18 8.90
C HIS A 122 1.20 4.89 10.38
N GLY A 123 1.20 3.61 10.76
CA GLY A 123 0.87 3.19 12.13
C GLY A 123 1.79 3.74 13.20
N GLY A 124 3.11 3.67 13.00
CA GLY A 124 4.05 4.25 13.96
C GLY A 124 3.96 5.78 14.06
N GLU A 125 3.47 6.43 13.01
CA GLU A 125 3.29 7.89 12.99
C GLU A 125 2.03 8.31 13.75
N MET A 126 0.96 7.52 13.56
CA MET A 126 -0.30 7.63 14.27
C MET A 126 -0.12 7.36 15.77
N ASP A 127 0.48 6.22 16.14
CA ASP A 127 0.71 5.84 17.54
C ASP A 127 1.53 6.89 18.29
N HIS A 128 2.59 7.42 17.67
CA HIS A 128 3.44 8.44 18.27
C HIS A 128 2.68 9.72 18.62
N ARG A 129 1.78 10.15 17.75
CA ARG A 129 0.99 11.38 17.91
C ARG A 129 -0.14 11.20 18.91
N VAL A 130 -0.86 10.09 18.86
CA VAL A 130 -1.89 9.76 19.86
C VAL A 130 -1.31 9.68 21.26
N ALA A 131 -0.14 9.05 21.43
CA ALA A 131 0.53 8.94 22.73
C ALA A 131 0.96 10.30 23.33
N ARG A 132 0.93 11.38 22.53
CA ARG A 132 1.34 12.74 22.91
C ARG A 132 0.18 13.73 22.92
N ASP A 133 -1.05 13.25 22.70
CA ASP A 133 -2.23 14.09 22.49
C ASP A 133 -2.06 15.13 21.36
N ASP A 134 -1.21 14.82 20.37
CA ASP A 134 -0.84 15.71 19.26
C ASP A 134 -1.43 15.22 17.93
N THR A 135 -2.76 15.29 17.81
CA THR A 135 -3.52 14.67 16.73
C THR A 135 -3.90 15.61 15.58
N GLY A 136 -3.47 16.88 15.63
CA GLY A 136 -3.83 17.90 14.63
C GLY A 136 -3.46 17.46 13.20
N GLU A 137 -2.20 17.07 12.99
CA GLU A 137 -1.72 16.62 11.67
C GLU A 137 -2.42 15.35 11.17
N ILE A 138 -2.92 14.50 12.07
CA ILE A 138 -3.69 13.31 11.69
C ILE A 138 -5.04 13.74 11.10
N ILE A 139 -5.74 14.64 11.80
CA ILE A 139 -7.05 15.15 11.37
C ILE A 139 -6.92 15.89 10.04
N ASP A 140 -5.89 16.73 9.90
CA ASP A 140 -5.58 17.46 8.67
C ASP A 140 -5.23 16.49 7.53
N GLY A 141 -4.42 15.47 7.81
CA GLY A 141 -4.07 14.44 6.85
C GLY A 141 -5.28 13.66 6.33
N VAL A 142 -6.16 13.20 7.23
CA VAL A 142 -7.41 12.51 6.84
C VAL A 142 -8.30 13.42 6.01
N SER A 143 -8.40 14.70 6.37
CA SER A 143 -9.17 15.70 5.62
C SER A 143 -8.60 15.92 4.22
N MET A 144 -7.28 16.02 4.09
CA MET A 144 -6.59 16.16 2.81
C MET A 144 -6.80 14.94 1.90
N ILE A 145 -6.73 13.71 2.44
CA ILE A 145 -6.98 12.48 1.68
C ILE A 145 -8.40 12.50 1.09
N LYS A 146 -9.40 12.84 1.91
CA LYS A 146 -10.81 12.94 1.47
C LYS A 146 -11.01 14.06 0.44
N ALA A 147 -10.34 15.21 0.62
CA ALA A 147 -10.42 16.34 -0.31
C ALA A 147 -9.90 15.98 -1.72
N HIS A 148 -8.96 15.04 -1.82
CA HIS A 148 -8.48 14.48 -3.09
C HIS A 148 -9.35 13.33 -3.64
N GLY A 149 -10.50 13.04 -3.03
CA GLY A 149 -11.45 12.02 -3.50
C GLY A 149 -11.01 10.57 -3.22
N MET A 150 -9.97 10.37 -2.42
CA MET A 150 -9.50 9.04 -2.01
C MET A 150 -10.26 8.55 -0.77
N ALA A 151 -10.38 7.22 -0.63
CA ALA A 151 -10.76 6.64 0.66
C ALA A 151 -9.64 6.88 1.69
N ALA A 152 -10.01 7.35 2.88
CA ALA A 152 -9.08 7.68 3.96
C ALA A 152 -9.09 6.64 5.07
N GLY A 153 -7.91 6.36 5.64
CA GLY A 153 -7.75 5.50 6.81
C GLY A 153 -6.59 5.91 7.70
N VAL A 154 -6.43 5.19 8.80
CA VAL A 154 -5.27 5.25 9.70
C VAL A 154 -4.85 3.83 10.03
N ALA A 155 -3.57 3.61 10.31
CA ALA A 155 -3.07 2.38 10.91
C ALA A 155 -2.66 2.64 12.36
N GLY A 156 -2.58 1.58 13.16
CA GLY A 156 -2.14 1.64 14.54
C GLY A 156 -1.75 0.27 15.04
N HIS A 157 -0.92 0.23 16.09
CA HIS A 157 -0.54 -1.02 16.76
C HIS A 157 -1.29 -1.22 18.09
N SER A 158 -2.20 -0.31 18.43
CA SER A 158 -3.05 -0.35 19.61
C SER A 158 -4.50 -0.02 19.27
N THR A 159 -5.45 -0.52 20.05
CA THR A 159 -6.87 -0.13 19.94
C THR A 159 -7.16 1.26 20.51
N ARG A 160 -6.18 1.87 21.19
CA ARG A 160 -6.25 3.26 21.65
C ARG A 160 -5.84 4.26 20.58
N THR A 161 -5.22 3.79 19.50
CA THR A 161 -4.86 4.57 18.32
C THR A 161 -6.12 4.99 17.56
#